data_AF-A0A420FW61-F1
#
_entry.id   AF-A0A420FW61-F1
#
_cell.length_a   1.000
_cell.length_b   1.000
_cell.length_c   1.000
_cell.angle_alpha   90.00
_cell.angle_beta   90.00
_cell.angle_gamma   90.00
#
_symmetry.space_group_name_H-M   'P 1'
#
loop_
_entity.id
_entity.type
_entity.pdbx_description
1 polymer ?
#
loop_
_entity_poly.entity_id
_entity_poly.type
_entity_poly.pdbx_seq_one_letter_code
_entity_poly.pdbx_strand_id
1 'polypeptide(L)'
;MSANPNCLPPSIFPKPGEEVVYFSKNKIIEGKLLGYDIYEKPVIINQFDFPDSTNSFEIIRAKYPNNRIGPNWERLPESGIVEAAPTDLADMITKKLEERIPPGPNYMELIQEFYYRGYETYLVGGTVRDFIQGEKSNDIDLVTTMPLKWALPLIKSMFNDKFSYARQHGYIRIGGTPASGDPFIDVKNFSLSNAGYGTSLFGSELADDFKIRDFACNAIYYEPINKLLIDPSGSGIGDARAKKLSIVRDLNIHAAHYSSAQILVRFVKFAARGYTPTDQTLVELRANFCPLFSTMDNASRIEYVRRQILSKSPLDQRTLVYENFVQSMIGLGFEYEYEQFIKPYESYLNLN
;
A
#
# COMPACT_ATOMS: atom_id res chain seq x y z
N MET A 1 15.30 -14.38 -24.62
CA MET A 1 13.99 -15.05 -24.50
C MET A 1 13.02 -14.01 -23.97
N SER A 2 12.04 -13.60 -24.75
CA SER A 2 10.99 -12.69 -24.26
C SER A 2 10.24 -13.41 -23.14
N ALA A 3 10.24 -12.83 -21.94
CA ALA A 3 9.42 -13.35 -20.84
C ALA A 3 7.95 -13.36 -21.31
N ASN A 4 7.25 -14.47 -21.07
CA ASN A 4 5.80 -14.48 -21.23
C ASN A 4 5.24 -13.57 -20.13
N PRO A 5 4.54 -12.46 -20.46
CA PRO A 5 4.00 -11.55 -19.45
C PRO A 5 3.05 -12.23 -18.46
N ASN A 6 2.53 -13.41 -18.82
CA ASN A 6 1.57 -14.17 -18.02
C ASN A 6 2.24 -15.27 -17.16
N CYS A 7 3.57 -15.34 -17.09
CA CYS A 7 4.24 -16.37 -16.28
C CYS A 7 5.36 -15.76 -15.44
N LEU A 8 5.17 -15.79 -14.13
CA LEU A 8 6.25 -15.55 -13.17
C LEU A 8 7.27 -16.69 -13.24
N PRO A 9 8.58 -16.39 -13.05
CA PRO A 9 9.57 -17.43 -12.79
C PRO A 9 9.14 -18.32 -11.62
N PRO A 10 9.59 -19.60 -11.57
CA PRO A 10 9.25 -20.48 -10.45
C PRO A 10 9.72 -19.87 -9.12
N SER A 11 8.80 -19.72 -8.18
CA SER A 11 9.17 -19.36 -6.81
C SER A 11 9.53 -20.60 -6.01
N ILE A 12 10.58 -20.49 -5.18
CA ILE A 12 11.08 -21.59 -4.35
C ILE A 12 9.98 -22.08 -3.37
N PHE A 13 9.14 -21.17 -2.90
CA PHE A 13 8.14 -21.47 -1.87
C PHE A 13 6.74 -21.05 -2.27
N PRO A 14 5.72 -21.61 -1.60
CA PRO A 14 4.34 -21.29 -1.90
C PRO A 14 4.03 -19.81 -1.68
N LYS A 15 3.15 -19.27 -2.53
CA LYS A 15 2.62 -17.93 -2.42
C LYS A 15 1.29 -17.94 -1.67
N PRO A 16 0.94 -16.86 -0.97
CA PRO A 16 -0.39 -16.71 -0.39
C PRO A 16 -1.48 -16.94 -1.44
N GLY A 17 -2.51 -17.69 -1.08
CA GLY A 17 -3.56 -18.16 -1.98
C GLY A 17 -3.34 -19.57 -2.53
N GLU A 18 -2.12 -20.11 -2.48
CA GLU A 18 -1.83 -21.46 -3.00
C GLU A 18 -2.27 -22.57 -2.04
N GLU A 19 -2.73 -23.67 -2.63
CA GLU A 19 -2.87 -24.95 -1.94
C GLU A 19 -1.48 -25.51 -1.61
N VAL A 20 -1.29 -25.90 -0.36
CA VAL A 20 -0.02 -26.36 0.20
C VAL A 20 -0.16 -27.70 0.91
N VAL A 21 0.97 -28.39 1.02
CA VAL A 21 1.11 -29.65 1.77
C VAL A 21 2.28 -29.52 2.74
N TYR A 22 2.09 -29.97 3.98
CA TYR A 22 3.12 -30.04 5.01
C TYR A 22 2.85 -31.22 5.96
N PHE A 23 3.78 -31.50 6.86
CA PHE A 23 3.65 -32.58 7.84
C PHE A 23 3.53 -32.01 9.25
N SER A 24 2.54 -32.52 10.01
CA SER A 24 2.36 -32.19 11.42
C SER A 24 2.09 -33.47 12.21
N LYS A 25 2.90 -33.73 13.25
CA LYS A 25 2.80 -34.92 14.12
C LYS A 25 2.60 -36.24 13.34
N ASN A 26 3.43 -36.46 12.32
CA ASN A 26 3.42 -37.65 11.43
C ASN A 26 2.19 -37.78 10.51
N LYS A 27 1.39 -36.72 10.35
CA LYS A 27 0.27 -36.68 9.41
C LYS A 27 0.56 -35.68 8.29
N ILE A 28 0.10 -36.03 7.09
CA ILE A 28 0.03 -35.09 5.97
C ILE A 28 -1.12 -34.13 6.25
N ILE A 29 -0.84 -32.84 6.18
CA ILE A 29 -1.84 -31.78 6.25
C ILE A 29 -1.81 -31.02 4.92
N GLU A 30 -2.98 -30.80 4.37
CA GLU A 30 -3.24 -29.95 3.23
C GLU A 30 -4.00 -28.69 3.69
N GLY A 31 -3.89 -27.62 2.91
CA GLY A 31 -4.62 -26.40 3.18
C GLY A 31 -4.21 -25.27 2.26
N LYS A 32 -4.78 -24.09 2.48
CA LYS A 32 -4.47 -22.88 1.74
C LYS A 32 -3.53 -21.99 2.53
N LEU A 33 -2.40 -21.61 1.94
CA LEU A 33 -1.49 -20.64 2.55
C LEU A 33 -2.16 -19.27 2.54
N LEU A 34 -2.41 -18.68 3.71
CA LEU A 34 -2.92 -17.32 3.82
C LEU A 34 -1.81 -16.28 3.74
N GLY A 35 -0.62 -16.62 4.20
CA GLY A 35 0.44 -15.64 4.40
C GLY A 35 1.40 -16.01 5.51
N TYR A 36 1.90 -15.01 6.22
CA TYR A 36 2.76 -15.16 7.38
C TYR A 36 2.48 -14.11 8.45
N ASP A 37 2.80 -14.44 9.71
CA ASP A 37 2.60 -13.58 10.87
C ASP A 37 3.80 -12.66 11.15
N ILE A 38 3.70 -11.84 12.21
CA ILE A 38 4.83 -11.01 12.68
C ILE A 38 6.03 -11.83 13.20
N TYR A 39 5.91 -13.15 13.32
CA TYR A 39 7.00 -14.08 13.60
C TYR A 39 7.56 -14.75 12.34
N GLU A 40 7.12 -14.30 11.17
CA GLU A 40 7.46 -14.81 9.83
C GLU A 40 7.17 -16.31 9.71
N LYS A 41 6.18 -16.78 10.47
CA LYS A 41 5.67 -18.13 10.41
C LYS A 41 4.54 -18.19 9.38
N PRO A 42 4.56 -19.16 8.46
CA PRO A 42 3.45 -19.39 7.54
C PRO A 42 2.15 -19.63 8.30
N VAL A 43 1.07 -19.02 7.83
CA VAL A 43 -0.29 -19.19 8.35
C VAL A 43 -1.14 -19.87 7.28
N ILE A 44 -1.77 -20.97 7.63
CA ILE A 44 -2.48 -21.86 6.71
C ILE A 44 -3.89 -22.08 7.24
N ILE A 45 -4.91 -22.03 6.38
CA ILE A 45 -6.20 -22.64 6.69
C ILE A 45 -6.13 -24.07 6.22
N ASN A 46 -6.16 -25.02 7.16
CA ASN A 46 -6.07 -26.44 6.80
C ASN A 46 -7.38 -26.95 6.16
N GLN A 47 -7.34 -28.17 5.63
CA GLN A 47 -8.47 -28.89 5.03
C GLN A 47 -9.71 -29.08 5.93
N PHE A 48 -9.66 -28.66 7.20
CA PHE A 48 -10.75 -28.71 8.17
C PHE A 48 -11.26 -27.30 8.53
N ASP A 49 -10.87 -26.29 7.75
CA ASP A 49 -11.21 -24.86 7.94
C ASP A 49 -10.69 -24.26 9.26
N PHE A 50 -9.65 -24.86 9.86
CA PHE A 50 -8.99 -24.31 11.05
C PHE A 50 -7.66 -23.64 10.70
N PRO A 51 -7.33 -22.50 11.33
CA PRO A 51 -6.02 -21.90 11.19
C PRO A 51 -4.94 -22.77 11.84
N ASP A 52 -3.84 -22.97 11.13
CA ASP A 52 -2.62 -23.61 11.59
C ASP A 52 -1.41 -22.74 11.23
N SER A 53 -0.28 -22.97 11.89
CA SER A 53 0.98 -22.28 11.61
C SER A 53 2.15 -23.25 11.64
N THR A 54 3.13 -23.03 10.78
CA THR A 54 4.36 -23.83 10.77
C THR A 54 5.56 -22.98 11.20
N ASN A 55 6.68 -23.63 11.55
CA ASN A 55 7.88 -22.91 11.98
C ASN A 55 8.72 -22.36 10.82
N SER A 56 8.50 -22.84 9.59
CA SER A 56 9.29 -22.46 8.42
C SER A 56 8.51 -22.77 7.14
N PHE A 57 8.71 -21.98 6.08
CA PHE A 57 8.22 -22.35 4.76
C PHE A 57 8.99 -23.54 4.16
N GLU A 58 10.20 -23.87 4.65
CA GLU A 58 11.00 -25.01 4.16
C GLU A 58 10.33 -26.37 4.33
N ILE A 59 9.39 -26.46 5.27
CA ILE A 59 8.61 -27.68 5.51
C ILE A 59 7.24 -27.66 4.83
N ILE A 60 6.97 -26.65 4.00
CA ILE A 60 5.75 -26.49 3.22
C ILE A 60 6.11 -26.51 1.74
N ARG A 61 5.35 -27.25 0.94
CA ARG A 61 5.43 -27.18 -0.52
C ARG A 61 4.08 -26.86 -1.14
N ALA A 62 4.10 -26.36 -2.36
CA ALA A 62 2.88 -26.23 -3.16
C ALA A 62 2.31 -27.64 -3.41
N LYS A 63 0.99 -27.77 -3.31
CA LYS A 63 0.28 -29.00 -3.66
C LYS A 63 0.39 -29.28 -5.15
N TYR A 64 0.32 -28.22 -5.96
CA TYR A 64 0.39 -28.25 -7.43
C TYR A 64 1.59 -27.45 -7.95
N PRO A 65 2.83 -27.98 -7.90
CA PRO A 65 4.05 -27.21 -8.22
C PRO A 65 4.15 -26.76 -9.68
N ASN A 66 3.47 -27.44 -10.61
CA ASN A 66 3.42 -27.08 -12.03
C ASN A 66 2.23 -26.19 -12.39
N ASN A 67 1.34 -25.91 -11.43
CA ASN A 67 0.18 -25.06 -11.60
C ASN A 67 0.15 -24.05 -10.45
N ARG A 68 1.13 -23.14 -10.47
CA ARG A 68 1.30 -22.09 -9.47
C ARG A 68 0.33 -20.97 -9.77
N ILE A 69 -0.15 -20.29 -8.74
CA ILE A 69 -1.05 -19.15 -8.93
C ILE A 69 -0.30 -17.97 -9.54
N GLY A 70 -1.02 -17.16 -10.29
CA GLY A 70 -0.62 -15.82 -10.68
C GLY A 70 -0.43 -15.65 -12.18
N PRO A 71 -0.02 -14.45 -12.60
CA PRO A 71 0.24 -13.27 -11.76
C PRO A 71 -1.00 -12.70 -11.04
N ASN A 72 -0.81 -11.94 -9.96
CA ASN A 72 -1.87 -11.41 -9.11
C ASN A 72 -2.89 -10.56 -9.88
N TRP A 73 -2.45 -9.86 -10.93
CA TRP A 73 -3.33 -9.05 -11.78
C TRP A 73 -4.27 -9.89 -12.68
N GLU A 74 -4.13 -11.21 -12.75
CA GLU A 74 -5.12 -12.08 -13.41
C GLU A 74 -6.35 -12.37 -12.54
N ARG A 75 -6.32 -11.96 -11.26
CA ARG A 75 -7.36 -12.28 -10.26
C ARG A 75 -7.94 -11.03 -9.64
N LEU A 76 -8.12 -10.00 -10.46
CA LEU A 76 -8.79 -8.78 -10.03
C LEU A 76 -10.30 -9.00 -9.89
N PRO A 77 -11.00 -8.11 -9.16
CA PRO A 77 -12.45 -8.04 -9.21
C PRO A 77 -12.95 -7.80 -10.65
N GLU A 78 -14.24 -8.01 -10.90
CA GLU A 78 -14.86 -7.79 -12.21
C GLU A 78 -14.69 -6.34 -12.71
N SER A 79 -14.62 -5.37 -11.79
CA SER A 79 -14.31 -3.97 -12.10
C SER A 79 -12.86 -3.72 -12.51
N GLY A 80 -11.97 -4.67 -12.27
CA GLY A 80 -10.53 -4.49 -12.40
C GLY A 80 -10.08 -4.26 -13.84
N ILE A 81 -9.13 -3.34 -14.00
CA ILE A 81 -8.51 -3.01 -15.28
C ILE A 81 -7.02 -3.34 -15.21
N VAL A 82 -6.51 -3.96 -16.27
CA VAL A 82 -5.07 -4.11 -16.53
C VAL A 82 -4.82 -3.56 -17.93
N GLU A 83 -4.00 -2.50 -18.03
CA GLU A 83 -3.62 -1.91 -19.31
C GLU A 83 -2.11 -1.73 -19.40
N ALA A 84 -1.57 -1.77 -20.62
CA ALA A 84 -0.19 -1.36 -20.84
C ALA A 84 -0.06 0.13 -20.51
N ALA A 85 0.97 0.49 -19.74
CA ALA A 85 1.23 1.89 -19.44
C ALA A 85 1.57 2.65 -20.74
N PRO A 86 1.06 3.88 -20.92
CA PRO A 86 1.50 4.77 -21.99
C PRO A 86 3.04 4.87 -22.02
N THR A 87 3.63 4.94 -23.21
CA THR A 87 5.09 4.84 -23.38
C THR A 87 5.84 5.92 -22.60
N ASP A 88 5.34 7.16 -22.65
CA ASP A 88 5.89 8.30 -21.93
C ASP A 88 5.85 8.09 -20.40
N LEU A 89 4.71 7.61 -19.88
CA LEU A 89 4.57 7.26 -18.47
C LEU A 89 5.56 6.15 -18.07
N ALA A 90 5.62 5.09 -18.86
CA ALA A 90 6.50 3.95 -18.59
C ALA A 90 7.97 4.35 -18.62
N ASP A 91 8.37 5.24 -19.53
CA ASP A 91 9.74 5.76 -19.64
C ASP A 91 10.09 6.67 -18.45
N MET A 92 9.15 7.53 -18.00
CA MET A 92 9.31 8.33 -16.78
C MET A 92 9.54 7.46 -15.55
N ILE A 93 8.72 6.42 -15.38
CA ILE A 93 8.87 5.50 -14.24
C ILE A 93 10.16 4.70 -14.36
N THR A 94 10.49 4.18 -15.55
CA THR A 94 11.74 3.42 -15.79
C THR A 94 12.95 4.26 -15.42
N LYS A 95 13.02 5.50 -15.90
CA LYS A 95 14.10 6.44 -15.57
C LYS A 95 14.23 6.66 -14.06
N LYS A 96 13.11 6.77 -13.34
CA LYS A 96 13.12 6.91 -11.88
C LYS A 96 13.63 5.64 -11.21
N LEU A 97 13.22 4.46 -11.68
CA LEU A 97 13.66 3.19 -11.11
C LEU A 97 15.13 2.86 -11.40
N GLU A 98 15.73 3.48 -12.43
CA GLU A 98 17.17 3.39 -12.72
C GLU A 98 18.04 4.29 -11.82
N GLU A 99 17.44 5.14 -10.97
CA GLU A 99 18.18 5.92 -9.99
C GLU A 99 18.83 5.02 -8.92
N ARG A 100 20.11 5.26 -8.64
CA ARG A 100 20.87 4.47 -7.66
C ARG A 100 20.43 4.77 -6.23
N ILE A 101 20.43 3.74 -5.39
CA ILE A 101 20.21 3.84 -3.95
C ILE A 101 21.52 3.53 -3.22
N PRO A 102 22.29 4.55 -2.78
CA PRO A 102 23.55 4.33 -2.08
C PRO A 102 23.36 3.47 -0.81
N PRO A 103 24.30 2.54 -0.51
CA PRO A 103 25.55 2.25 -1.21
C PRO A 103 25.38 1.29 -2.40
N GLY A 104 24.18 0.74 -2.57
CA GLY A 104 23.90 -0.39 -3.44
C GLY A 104 23.47 -0.04 -4.87
N PRO A 105 22.76 -0.96 -5.53
CA PRO A 105 22.23 -0.82 -6.89
C PRO A 105 21.04 0.15 -7.00
N ASN A 106 20.39 0.20 -8.15
CA ASN A 106 19.16 0.97 -8.37
C ASN A 106 17.87 0.21 -7.97
N TYR A 107 16.72 0.90 -8.03
CA TYR A 107 15.42 0.32 -7.67
C TYR A 107 15.05 -0.85 -8.61
N MET A 108 15.29 -0.70 -9.92
CA MET A 108 14.95 -1.69 -10.93
C MET A 108 15.71 -3.01 -10.73
N GLU A 109 16.98 -2.96 -10.37
CA GLU A 109 17.79 -4.15 -10.07
C GLU A 109 17.21 -4.94 -8.88
N LEU A 110 16.76 -4.27 -7.81
CA LEU A 110 16.07 -4.94 -6.70
C LEU A 110 14.74 -5.59 -7.14
N ILE A 111 13.95 -4.87 -7.94
CA ILE A 111 12.68 -5.37 -8.49
C ILE A 111 12.92 -6.61 -9.36
N GLN A 112 13.94 -6.59 -10.21
CA GLN A 112 14.33 -7.72 -11.05
C GLN A 112 14.78 -8.92 -10.21
N GLU A 113 15.55 -8.70 -9.14
CA GLU A 113 15.94 -9.80 -8.24
C GLU A 113 14.73 -10.46 -7.56
N PHE A 114 13.71 -9.70 -7.18
CA PHE A 114 12.44 -10.26 -6.69
C PHE A 114 11.69 -11.02 -7.79
N TYR A 115 11.60 -10.46 -8.99
CA TYR A 115 10.95 -11.09 -10.15
C TYR A 115 11.59 -12.44 -10.52
N TYR A 116 12.93 -12.49 -10.66
CA TYR A 116 13.65 -13.73 -10.98
C TYR A 116 13.54 -14.82 -9.91
N ARG A 117 13.12 -14.46 -8.70
CA ARG A 117 12.80 -15.40 -7.60
C ARG A 117 11.32 -15.80 -7.56
N GLY A 118 10.55 -15.39 -8.56
CA GLY A 118 9.13 -15.72 -8.71
C GLY A 118 8.19 -14.88 -7.85
N TYR A 119 8.64 -13.71 -7.40
CA TYR A 119 7.83 -12.77 -6.63
C TYR A 119 7.50 -11.52 -7.43
N GLU A 120 6.35 -10.96 -7.12
CA GLU A 120 5.83 -9.78 -7.80
C GLU A 120 6.16 -8.55 -6.99
N THR A 121 6.39 -7.44 -7.68
CA THR A 121 6.67 -6.17 -7.03
C THR A 121 5.97 -5.06 -7.79
N TYR A 122 5.24 -4.23 -7.07
CA TYR A 122 4.46 -3.16 -7.64
C TYR A 122 4.89 -1.83 -7.04
N LEU A 123 5.04 -0.83 -7.90
CA LEU A 123 5.01 0.56 -7.47
C LEU A 123 3.57 0.92 -7.11
N VAL A 124 3.33 1.57 -5.97
CA VAL A 124 1.96 1.79 -5.45
C VAL A 124 1.71 3.19 -4.94
N GLY A 125 0.43 3.49 -4.72
CA GLY A 125 0.02 4.64 -3.93
C GLY A 125 0.09 5.96 -4.69
N GLY A 126 0.41 7.03 -3.96
CA GLY A 126 0.47 8.37 -4.53
C GLY A 126 1.51 8.52 -5.64
N THR A 127 2.57 7.72 -5.61
CA THR A 127 3.63 7.79 -6.62
C THR A 127 3.12 7.45 -8.02
N VAL A 128 2.31 6.39 -8.18
CA VAL A 128 1.75 6.02 -9.48
C VAL A 128 0.78 7.09 -9.99
N ARG A 129 -0.08 7.61 -9.11
CA ARG A 129 -0.99 8.73 -9.40
C ARG A 129 -0.23 9.96 -9.91
N ASP A 130 0.83 10.33 -9.21
CA ASP A 130 1.62 11.51 -9.52
C ASP A 130 2.32 11.35 -10.88
N PHE A 131 2.85 10.17 -11.17
CA PHE A 131 3.37 9.84 -12.51
C PHE A 131 2.29 9.95 -13.61
N ILE A 132 1.08 9.43 -13.38
CA ILE A 132 -0.05 9.55 -14.33
C ILE A 132 -0.40 11.02 -14.59
N GLN A 133 -0.21 11.90 -13.59
CA GLN A 133 -0.43 13.34 -13.69
C GLN A 133 0.77 14.12 -14.28
N GLY A 134 1.85 13.42 -14.64
CA GLY A 134 3.10 14.04 -15.12
C GLY A 134 3.89 14.75 -14.02
N GLU A 135 3.55 14.54 -12.75
CA GLU A 135 4.27 15.06 -11.59
C GLU A 135 5.50 14.21 -11.28
N LYS A 136 6.51 14.81 -10.63
CA LYS A 136 7.68 14.07 -10.13
C LYS A 136 7.38 13.57 -8.71
N SER A 137 7.48 12.27 -8.50
CA SER A 137 7.49 11.71 -7.14
C SER A 137 8.93 11.56 -6.63
N ASN A 138 9.15 12.03 -5.40
CA ASN A 138 10.43 11.84 -4.70
C ASN A 138 10.50 10.50 -3.97
N ASP A 139 9.36 9.88 -3.69
CA ASP A 139 9.25 8.69 -2.85
C ASP A 139 8.91 7.46 -3.73
N ILE A 140 9.64 6.36 -3.55
CA ILE A 140 9.34 5.07 -4.19
C ILE A 140 8.80 4.12 -3.12
N ASP A 141 7.48 3.91 -3.16
CA ASP A 141 6.76 2.94 -2.37
C ASP A 141 6.54 1.67 -3.21
N LEU A 142 7.17 0.57 -2.80
CA LEU A 142 6.96 -0.74 -3.38
C LEU A 142 6.13 -1.62 -2.44
N VAL A 143 5.28 -2.46 -3.03
CA VAL A 143 4.72 -3.64 -2.37
C VAL A 143 5.16 -4.89 -3.09
N THR A 144 5.53 -5.94 -2.36
CA THR A 144 5.97 -7.21 -2.93
C THR A 144 5.23 -8.40 -2.33
N THR A 145 5.13 -9.48 -3.10
CA THR A 145 4.67 -10.79 -2.60
C THR A 145 5.78 -11.59 -1.95
N MET A 146 7.05 -11.17 -2.06
CA MET A 146 8.18 -11.82 -1.39
C MET A 146 8.09 -11.63 0.12
N PRO A 147 8.12 -12.70 0.94
CA PRO A 147 8.21 -12.53 2.39
C PRO A 147 9.46 -11.75 2.78
N LEU A 148 9.31 -10.66 3.55
CA LEU A 148 10.43 -9.74 3.83
C LEU A 148 11.62 -10.40 4.52
N LYS A 149 11.38 -11.38 5.39
CA LYS A 149 12.45 -12.19 6.01
C LYS A 149 13.48 -12.67 4.98
N TRP A 150 13.03 -12.96 3.76
CA TRP A 150 13.84 -13.57 2.72
C TRP A 150 14.39 -12.56 1.75
N ALA A 151 13.73 -11.41 1.66
CA ALA A 151 14.33 -10.25 1.07
C ALA A 151 15.56 -9.80 1.89
N LEU A 152 15.58 -9.99 3.22
CA LEU A 152 16.67 -9.49 4.09
C LEU A 152 18.09 -9.93 3.68
N PRO A 153 18.42 -11.22 3.44
CA PRO A 153 19.77 -11.59 3.02
C PRO A 153 20.16 -10.99 1.66
N LEU A 154 19.20 -10.93 0.72
CA LEU A 154 19.39 -10.31 -0.59
C LEU A 154 19.64 -8.80 -0.44
N ILE A 155 18.78 -8.10 0.29
CA ILE A 155 18.89 -6.68 0.60
C ILE A 155 20.23 -6.38 1.29
N LYS A 156 20.62 -7.20 2.27
CA LYS A 156 21.92 -7.06 2.94
C LYS A 156 23.09 -7.24 1.97
N SER A 157 23.00 -8.18 1.03
CA SER A 157 24.03 -8.37 0.00
C SER A 157 24.09 -7.21 -0.99
N MET A 158 22.95 -6.60 -1.32
CA MET A 158 22.86 -5.52 -2.31
C MET A 158 23.19 -4.15 -1.71
N PHE A 159 22.80 -3.90 -0.46
CA PHE A 159 22.81 -2.59 0.17
C PHE A 159 23.60 -2.55 1.49
N ASN A 160 24.32 -3.61 1.84
CA ASN A 160 24.98 -3.79 3.15
C ASN A 160 23.96 -3.63 4.29
N ASP A 161 24.38 -3.12 5.45
CA ASP A 161 23.50 -2.88 6.61
C ASP A 161 22.74 -1.54 6.51
N LYS A 162 22.59 -0.97 5.31
CA LYS A 162 21.86 0.29 5.09
C LYS A 162 20.36 0.04 4.83
N PHE A 163 19.72 -0.60 5.80
CA PHE A 163 18.27 -0.80 5.82
C PHE A 163 17.72 -0.86 7.25
N SER A 164 16.43 -0.61 7.41
CA SER A 164 15.70 -0.84 8.66
C SER A 164 14.50 -1.75 8.40
N TYR A 165 14.24 -2.65 9.34
CA TYR A 165 13.15 -3.63 9.23
C TYR A 165 12.14 -3.45 10.37
N ALA A 166 10.92 -3.07 10.00
CA ALA A 166 9.79 -2.94 10.91
C ALA A 166 8.82 -4.13 10.71
N ARG A 167 9.19 -5.27 11.31
CA ARG A 167 8.48 -6.56 11.18
C ARG A 167 6.98 -6.48 11.46
N GLN A 168 6.59 -5.74 12.50
CA GLN A 168 5.17 -5.58 12.88
C GLN A 168 4.35 -4.87 11.80
N HIS A 169 4.99 -4.09 10.92
CA HIS A 169 4.33 -3.39 9.83
C HIS A 169 4.56 -4.06 8.47
N GLY A 170 5.34 -5.15 8.41
CA GLY A 170 5.70 -5.80 7.15
C GLY A 170 6.38 -4.83 6.21
N TYR A 171 7.39 -4.12 6.73
CA TYR A 171 8.01 -2.98 6.08
C TYR A 171 9.53 -3.00 6.21
N ILE A 172 10.24 -2.78 5.11
CA ILE A 172 11.69 -2.49 5.09
C ILE A 172 11.91 -1.13 4.40
N ARG A 173 12.74 -0.28 5.00
CA ARG A 173 13.32 0.88 4.31
C ARG A 173 14.78 0.59 3.97
N ILE A 174 15.20 0.84 2.74
CA ILE A 174 16.57 0.62 2.27
C ILE A 174 17.16 1.94 1.75
N GLY A 175 18.45 2.16 2.02
CA GLY A 175 19.19 3.33 1.57
C GLY A 175 19.15 4.48 2.56
N GLY A 176 18.81 5.68 2.06
CA GLY A 176 18.77 6.92 2.81
C GLY A 176 17.70 7.01 3.89
N THR A 177 17.67 8.17 4.54
CA THR A 177 16.57 8.54 5.45
C THR A 177 16.01 9.89 5.00
N PRO A 178 14.76 10.23 5.37
CA PRO A 178 14.21 11.56 5.10
C PRO A 178 15.10 12.70 5.59
N ALA A 179 15.88 12.48 6.67
CA ALA A 179 16.81 13.46 7.21
C ALA A 179 18.14 13.56 6.43
N SER A 180 18.57 12.50 5.73
CA SER A 180 19.84 12.54 4.99
C SER A 180 19.70 13.13 3.59
N GLY A 181 18.49 13.18 3.04
CA GLY A 181 18.25 13.64 1.67
C GLY A 181 18.69 12.65 0.60
N ASP A 182 19.30 11.53 0.98
CA ASP A 182 19.68 10.45 0.07
C ASP A 182 18.43 9.71 -0.42
N PRO A 183 18.45 9.17 -1.65
CA PRO A 183 17.39 8.28 -2.14
C PRO A 183 17.18 7.09 -1.21
N PHE A 184 15.92 6.75 -0.99
CA PHE A 184 15.52 5.56 -0.26
C PHE A 184 14.39 4.85 -0.99
N ILE A 185 14.16 3.60 -0.60
CA ILE A 185 13.05 2.78 -1.06
C ILE A 185 12.32 2.21 0.14
N ASP A 186 10.99 2.25 0.08
CA ASP A 186 10.12 1.62 1.05
C ASP A 186 9.51 0.38 0.43
N VAL A 187 9.85 -0.80 0.95
CA VAL A 187 9.33 -2.10 0.47
C VAL A 187 8.39 -2.67 1.54
N LYS A 188 7.15 -2.94 1.15
CA LYS A 188 6.10 -3.48 2.02
C LYS A 188 5.62 -4.84 1.52
N ASN A 189 5.02 -5.63 2.40
CA ASN A 189 4.16 -6.73 1.98
C ASN A 189 2.69 -6.32 2.04
N PHE A 190 1.88 -6.98 1.21
CA PHE A 190 0.43 -6.87 1.27
C PHE A 190 -0.07 -7.29 2.66
N SER A 191 -0.75 -6.36 3.35
CA SER A 191 -1.34 -6.66 4.65
C SER A 191 -2.64 -7.43 4.45
N LEU A 192 -2.74 -8.57 5.12
CA LEU A 192 -3.97 -9.35 5.18
C LEU A 192 -4.85 -8.91 6.36
N SER A 193 -4.24 -8.65 7.52
CA SER A 193 -4.97 -8.14 8.68
C SER A 193 -4.05 -7.44 9.68
N ASN A 194 -4.66 -6.55 10.48
CA ASN A 194 -4.09 -5.99 11.71
C ASN A 194 -2.66 -5.43 11.59
N ALA A 195 -2.28 -4.80 10.48
CA ALA A 195 -0.94 -4.22 10.31
C ALA A 195 -0.53 -3.31 11.48
N GLY A 196 0.67 -3.52 12.01
CA GLY A 196 1.21 -2.77 13.14
C GLY A 196 0.82 -3.31 14.52
N TYR A 197 0.05 -4.40 14.58
CA TYR A 197 -0.32 -5.07 15.83
C TYR A 197 0.39 -6.41 15.99
N GLY A 198 0.39 -6.96 17.21
CA GLY A 198 0.94 -8.28 17.52
C GLY A 198 0.29 -9.43 16.74
N THR A 199 -0.86 -9.18 16.10
CA THR A 199 -1.65 -10.12 15.31
C THR A 199 -1.60 -9.83 13.81
N SER A 200 -0.62 -9.02 13.34
CA SER A 200 -0.52 -8.70 11.91
C SER A 200 -0.28 -9.95 11.07
N LEU A 201 -1.00 -10.05 9.94
CA LEU A 201 -0.80 -11.07 8.91
C LEU A 201 -0.46 -10.41 7.57
N PHE A 202 0.46 -11.02 6.83
CA PHE A 202 0.94 -10.56 5.53
C PHE A 202 0.80 -11.65 4.48
N GLY A 203 0.28 -11.30 3.31
CA GLY A 203 0.01 -12.26 2.23
C GLY A 203 -1.29 -12.00 1.46
N SER A 204 -1.81 -10.78 1.53
CA SER A 204 -2.98 -10.39 0.76
C SER A 204 -2.67 -10.27 -0.75
N GLU A 205 -3.71 -10.11 -1.57
CA GLU A 205 -3.63 -9.94 -3.03
C GLU A 205 -4.05 -8.51 -3.41
N LEU A 206 -3.81 -8.11 -4.67
CA LEU A 206 -4.21 -6.79 -5.18
C LEU A 206 -5.71 -6.49 -4.95
N ALA A 207 -6.54 -7.53 -5.11
CA ALA A 207 -8.00 -7.49 -4.94
C ALA A 207 -8.45 -7.20 -3.49
N ASP A 208 -7.58 -7.33 -2.51
CA ASP A 208 -7.89 -7.06 -1.11
C ASP A 208 -7.13 -5.83 -0.60
N ASP A 209 -5.89 -5.59 -1.08
CA ASP A 209 -5.12 -4.39 -0.73
C ASP A 209 -5.81 -3.09 -1.18
N PHE A 210 -6.45 -3.08 -2.36
CA PHE A 210 -7.09 -1.84 -2.85
C PHE A 210 -8.26 -1.39 -1.95
N LYS A 211 -8.97 -2.33 -1.32
CA LYS A 211 -10.11 -2.07 -0.43
C LYS A 211 -9.70 -1.45 0.90
N ILE A 212 -8.42 -1.53 1.27
CA ILE A 212 -7.89 -0.88 2.48
C ILE A 212 -7.22 0.46 2.16
N ARG A 213 -7.34 0.98 0.95
CA ARG A 213 -6.86 2.31 0.55
C ARG A 213 -7.97 3.34 0.70
N ASP A 214 -7.60 4.61 0.60
CA ASP A 214 -8.52 5.74 0.78
C ASP A 214 -9.34 6.01 -0.49
N PHE A 215 -8.65 6.29 -1.60
CA PHE A 215 -9.26 6.70 -2.86
C PHE A 215 -8.78 5.83 -4.03
N ALA A 216 -9.64 5.64 -5.04
CA ALA A 216 -9.35 4.88 -6.25
C ALA A 216 -8.07 5.36 -6.94
N CYS A 217 -7.86 6.68 -7.04
CA CYS A 217 -6.66 7.25 -7.64
C CYS A 217 -5.36 6.93 -6.87
N ASN A 218 -5.43 6.49 -5.61
CA ASN A 218 -4.30 6.04 -4.80
C ASN A 218 -4.22 4.50 -4.71
N ALA A 219 -5.14 3.80 -5.37
CA ALA A 219 -5.27 2.35 -5.40
C ALA A 219 -4.89 1.78 -6.77
N ILE A 220 -3.98 2.47 -7.47
CA ILE A 220 -3.38 2.05 -8.73
C ILE A 220 -2.00 1.46 -8.43
N TYR A 221 -1.66 0.41 -9.16
CA TYR A 221 -0.41 -0.33 -9.06
C TYR A 221 0.28 -0.28 -10.43
N TYR A 222 1.59 -0.16 -10.42
CA TYR A 222 2.39 -0.28 -11.64
C TYR A 222 3.36 -1.44 -11.50
N GLU A 223 3.30 -2.38 -12.46
CA GLU A 223 4.18 -3.55 -12.55
C GLU A 223 5.37 -3.21 -13.47
N PRO A 224 6.60 -3.09 -12.95
CA PRO A 224 7.71 -2.51 -13.72
C PRO A 224 8.30 -3.42 -14.82
N ILE A 225 8.13 -4.74 -14.74
CA ILE A 225 8.74 -5.68 -15.69
C ILE A 225 8.01 -5.66 -17.03
N ASN A 226 6.68 -5.79 -16.99
CA ASN A 226 5.80 -5.79 -18.16
C ASN A 226 5.22 -4.39 -18.46
N LYS A 227 5.54 -3.40 -17.62
CA LYS A 227 5.10 -2.01 -17.74
C LYS A 227 3.57 -1.90 -17.77
N LEU A 228 2.91 -2.57 -16.82
CA LEU A 228 1.45 -2.62 -16.72
C LEU A 228 0.94 -1.66 -15.65
N LEU A 229 -0.13 -0.92 -15.98
CA LEU A 229 -0.99 -0.28 -15.00
C LEU A 229 -2.08 -1.25 -14.59
N ILE A 230 -2.25 -1.41 -13.29
CA ILE A 230 -3.22 -2.31 -12.70
C ILE A 230 -4.11 -1.49 -11.76
N ASP A 231 -5.40 -1.53 -12.00
CA ASP A 231 -6.42 -0.80 -11.27
C ASP A 231 -7.54 -1.75 -10.85
N PRO A 232 -7.46 -2.34 -9.64
CA PRO A 232 -8.49 -3.23 -9.13
C PRO A 232 -9.86 -2.55 -8.95
N SER A 233 -9.88 -1.21 -8.77
CA SER A 233 -11.12 -0.44 -8.58
C SER A 233 -11.87 -0.17 -9.87
N GLY A 234 -11.16 -0.15 -11.01
CA GLY A 234 -11.69 0.16 -12.33
C GLY A 234 -11.86 1.65 -12.64
N SER A 235 -11.87 2.53 -11.64
CA SER A 235 -11.96 3.98 -11.84
C SER A 235 -10.67 4.73 -11.53
N GLY A 236 -9.74 4.11 -10.80
CA GLY A 236 -8.53 4.74 -10.28
C GLY A 236 -7.68 5.43 -11.34
N ILE A 237 -7.42 4.80 -12.48
CA ILE A 237 -6.64 5.40 -13.57
C ILE A 237 -7.34 6.64 -14.13
N GLY A 238 -8.64 6.55 -14.38
CA GLY A 238 -9.45 7.68 -14.83
C GLY A 238 -9.52 8.81 -13.81
N ASP A 239 -9.67 8.45 -12.53
CA ASP A 239 -9.74 9.39 -11.41
C ASP A 239 -8.41 10.10 -11.20
N ALA A 240 -7.27 9.40 -11.35
CA ALA A 240 -5.95 10.03 -11.33
C ALA A 240 -5.79 11.03 -12.47
N ARG A 241 -6.16 10.69 -13.71
CA ARG A 241 -6.08 11.61 -14.85
C ARG A 241 -6.98 12.84 -14.66
N ALA A 242 -8.20 12.65 -14.13
CA ALA A 242 -9.20 13.70 -13.98
C ALA A 242 -9.13 14.46 -12.64
N LYS A 243 -8.18 14.14 -11.76
CA LYS A 243 -8.12 14.63 -10.36
C LYS A 243 -9.47 14.45 -9.65
N LYS A 244 -10.05 13.25 -9.73
CA LYS A 244 -11.29 12.88 -9.04
C LYS A 244 -11.00 12.04 -7.81
N LEU A 245 -11.89 12.11 -6.82
CA LEU A 245 -11.85 11.30 -5.60
C LEU A 245 -13.08 10.40 -5.57
N SER A 246 -12.83 9.10 -5.70
CA SER A 246 -13.77 8.01 -5.44
C SER A 246 -13.26 7.21 -4.24
N ILE A 247 -14.06 7.06 -3.19
CA ILE A 247 -13.67 6.23 -2.04
C ILE A 247 -13.71 4.75 -2.44
N VAL A 248 -12.68 4.00 -2.01
CA VAL A 248 -12.59 2.55 -2.21
C VAL A 248 -12.47 1.78 -0.89
N ARG A 249 -12.43 2.51 0.24
CA ARG A 249 -12.27 1.92 1.56
C ARG A 249 -13.49 1.08 1.92
N ASP A 250 -13.31 -0.23 2.03
CA ASP A 250 -14.34 -1.13 2.58
C ASP A 250 -14.30 -1.09 4.11
N LEU A 251 -15.39 -0.61 4.71
CA LEU A 251 -15.55 -0.51 6.16
C LEU A 251 -15.86 -1.86 6.85
N ASN A 252 -16.16 -2.91 6.08
CA ASN A 252 -16.38 -4.25 6.63
C ASN A 252 -15.06 -5.00 6.89
N ILE A 253 -13.94 -4.52 6.35
CA ILE A 253 -12.63 -5.12 6.58
C ILE A 253 -12.13 -4.68 7.97
N HIS A 254 -11.91 -5.66 8.85
CA HIS A 254 -11.60 -5.49 10.28
C HIS A 254 -10.39 -4.59 10.63
N ALA A 255 -9.60 -4.14 9.64
CA ALA A 255 -8.44 -3.29 9.85
C ALA A 255 -8.83 -1.82 10.11
N ALA A 256 -9.11 -1.53 11.38
CA ALA A 256 -9.01 -0.23 12.06
C ALA A 256 -9.95 0.90 11.59
N HIS A 257 -11.10 1.00 12.26
CA HIS A 257 -11.99 2.19 12.28
C HIS A 257 -11.22 3.52 12.38
N TYR A 258 -10.12 3.55 13.15
CA TYR A 258 -9.29 4.74 13.32
C TYR A 258 -8.58 5.18 12.02
N SER A 259 -8.11 4.24 11.20
CA SER A 259 -7.50 4.57 9.91
C SER A 259 -8.53 4.99 8.86
N SER A 260 -9.77 4.55 9.01
CA SER A 260 -10.90 4.99 8.18
C SER A 260 -11.39 6.38 8.58
N ALA A 261 -11.46 6.68 9.89
CA ALA A 261 -11.82 8.00 10.40
C ALA A 261 -10.95 9.14 9.85
N GLN A 262 -9.70 8.82 9.52
CA GLN A 262 -8.71 9.72 8.94
C GLN A 262 -8.99 10.11 7.47
N ILE A 263 -9.85 9.38 6.76
CA ILE A 263 -10.13 9.61 5.33
C ILE A 263 -10.75 10.99 5.10
N LEU A 264 -11.56 11.51 6.03
CA LEU A 264 -12.13 12.86 5.91
C LEU A 264 -11.05 13.94 5.79
N VAL A 265 -10.03 13.91 6.66
CA VAL A 265 -8.93 14.89 6.63
C VAL A 265 -8.11 14.75 5.35
N ARG A 266 -7.88 13.51 4.89
CA ARG A 266 -7.20 13.25 3.60
C ARG A 266 -8.02 13.75 2.42
N PHE A 267 -9.32 13.52 2.43
CA PHE A 267 -10.25 13.99 1.41
C PHE A 267 -10.17 15.51 1.24
N VAL A 268 -10.33 16.26 2.34
CA VAL A 268 -10.27 17.73 2.33
C VAL A 268 -8.89 18.20 1.87
N LYS A 269 -7.81 17.53 2.28
CA LYS A 269 -6.45 17.83 1.79
C LYS A 269 -6.32 17.67 0.27
N PHE A 270 -6.89 16.62 -0.31
CA PHE A 270 -6.89 16.44 -1.76
C PHE A 270 -7.79 17.46 -2.46
N ALA A 271 -8.95 17.78 -1.88
CA ALA A 271 -9.83 18.80 -2.43
C ALA A 271 -9.15 20.18 -2.47
N ALA A 272 -8.43 20.56 -1.41
CA ALA A 272 -7.61 21.77 -1.37
C ALA A 272 -6.47 21.79 -2.43
N ARG A 273 -6.09 20.62 -2.96
CA ARG A 273 -5.13 20.47 -4.07
C ARG A 273 -5.80 20.44 -5.46
N GLY A 274 -7.09 20.76 -5.53
CA GLY A 274 -7.86 20.83 -6.78
C GLY A 274 -8.47 19.50 -7.23
N TYR A 275 -8.58 18.51 -6.34
CA TYR A 275 -9.32 17.29 -6.64
C TYR A 275 -10.82 17.50 -6.42
N THR A 276 -11.65 16.83 -7.22
CA THR A 276 -13.12 16.91 -7.13
C THR A 276 -13.72 15.58 -6.67
N PRO A 277 -14.66 15.58 -5.71
CA PRO A 277 -15.36 14.35 -5.33
C PRO A 277 -16.32 13.87 -6.41
N THR A 278 -16.59 12.57 -6.43
CA THR A 278 -17.85 12.04 -6.99
C THR A 278 -19.01 12.27 -6.03
N ASP A 279 -20.25 12.32 -6.55
CA ASP A 279 -21.44 12.47 -5.70
C ASP A 279 -21.54 11.34 -4.67
N GLN A 280 -21.24 10.11 -5.09
CA GLN A 280 -21.21 8.94 -4.22
C GLN A 280 -20.20 9.11 -3.06
N THR A 281 -19.03 9.69 -3.33
CA THR A 281 -18.02 9.95 -2.30
C THR A 281 -18.52 10.90 -1.23
N LEU A 282 -19.23 11.98 -1.60
CA LEU A 282 -19.79 12.90 -0.61
C LEU A 282 -20.87 12.24 0.25
N VAL A 283 -21.73 11.43 -0.38
CA VAL A 283 -22.75 10.64 0.33
C VAL A 283 -22.08 9.70 1.34
N GLU A 284 -21.05 8.96 0.91
CA GLU A 284 -20.36 7.99 1.74
C GLU A 284 -19.58 8.65 2.89
N LEU A 285 -18.91 9.78 2.63
CA LEU A 285 -18.23 10.58 3.66
C LEU A 285 -19.19 10.97 4.77
N ARG A 286 -20.34 11.55 4.40
CA ARG A 286 -21.34 12.01 5.38
C ARG A 286 -21.97 10.87 6.15
N ALA A 287 -22.33 9.78 5.46
CA ALA A 287 -23.01 8.66 6.08
C ALA A 287 -22.10 7.84 7.01
N ASN A 288 -20.82 7.67 6.64
CA ASN A 288 -19.98 6.68 7.27
C ASN A 288 -18.68 7.25 7.87
N PHE A 289 -17.99 8.16 7.18
CA PHE A 289 -16.67 8.63 7.62
C PHE A 289 -16.71 9.81 8.59
N CYS A 290 -17.67 10.74 8.46
CA CYS A 290 -17.91 11.81 9.41
C CYS A 290 -18.29 11.28 10.81
N PRO A 291 -19.19 10.29 10.94
CA PRO A 291 -19.43 9.63 12.23
C PRO A 291 -18.16 9.01 12.82
N LEU A 292 -17.36 8.30 12.02
CA LEU A 292 -16.09 7.72 12.49
C LEU A 292 -15.11 8.79 12.96
N PHE A 293 -14.98 9.90 12.21
CA PHE A 293 -14.15 11.04 12.61
C PHE A 293 -14.59 11.65 13.94
N SER A 294 -15.91 11.74 14.17
CA SER A 294 -16.49 12.20 15.44
C SER A 294 -16.12 11.30 16.63
N THR A 295 -15.91 10.00 16.40
CA THR A 295 -15.53 9.05 17.48
C THR A 295 -14.04 9.04 17.84
N MET A 296 -13.17 9.69 17.06
CA MET A 296 -11.75 9.80 17.41
C MET A 296 -11.57 10.55 18.73
N ASP A 297 -10.54 10.20 19.51
CA ASP A 297 -10.14 11.06 20.63
C ASP A 297 -9.54 12.37 20.10
N ASN A 298 -9.74 13.46 20.84
CA ASN A 298 -9.36 14.80 20.38
C ASN A 298 -7.86 14.93 20.12
N ALA A 299 -7.01 14.36 20.99
CA ALA A 299 -5.56 14.46 20.85
C ALA A 299 -5.08 13.77 19.56
N SER A 300 -5.54 12.54 19.31
CA SER A 300 -5.33 11.79 18.07
C SER A 300 -5.80 12.54 16.83
N ARG A 301 -7.01 13.10 16.88
CA ARG A 301 -7.60 13.81 15.74
C ARG A 301 -6.75 15.01 15.36
N ILE A 302 -6.38 15.82 16.35
CA ILE A 302 -5.61 17.05 16.14
C ILE A 302 -4.18 16.74 15.71
N GLU A 303 -3.55 15.72 16.32
CA GLU A 303 -2.24 15.26 15.88
C GLU A 303 -2.28 14.76 14.42
N TYR A 304 -3.35 14.08 14.03
CA TYR A 304 -3.52 13.65 12.63
C TYR A 304 -3.70 14.83 11.67
N VAL A 305 -4.55 15.81 12.02
CA VAL A 305 -4.73 17.04 11.24
C VAL A 305 -3.40 17.76 11.08
N ARG A 306 -2.69 18.01 12.20
CA ARG A 306 -1.36 18.65 12.20
C ARG A 306 -0.40 17.91 11.28
N ARG A 307 -0.30 16.58 11.42
CA ARG A 307 0.60 15.76 10.61
C ARG A 307 0.22 15.78 9.13
N GLN A 308 -1.06 15.67 8.78
CA GLN A 308 -1.46 15.60 7.37
C GLN A 308 -1.42 16.94 6.66
N ILE A 309 -1.78 18.02 7.34
CA ILE A 309 -1.98 19.33 6.74
C ILE A 309 -0.71 20.19 6.84
N LEU A 310 0.04 20.11 7.95
CA LEU A 310 1.09 21.08 8.26
C LEU A 310 2.51 20.54 8.20
N SER A 311 2.72 19.23 8.36
CA SER A 311 4.08 18.66 8.56
C SER A 311 5.03 18.86 7.38
N LYS A 312 4.51 18.93 6.15
CA LYS A 312 5.31 19.16 4.94
C LYS A 312 5.41 20.65 4.55
N SER A 313 4.73 21.52 5.29
CA SER A 313 4.66 22.96 4.98
C SER A 313 5.69 23.75 5.78
N PRO A 314 6.41 24.70 5.16
CA PRO A 314 7.27 25.66 5.85
C PRO A 314 6.49 26.41 6.96
N LEU A 315 7.17 26.74 8.07
CA LEU A 315 6.53 27.38 9.23
C LEU A 315 5.79 28.67 8.85
N ASP A 316 6.40 29.50 8.01
CA ASP A 316 5.85 30.75 7.49
C ASP A 316 4.62 30.57 6.58
N GLN A 317 4.36 29.36 6.09
CA GLN A 317 3.23 29.05 5.21
C GLN A 317 2.12 28.27 5.92
N ARG A 318 2.33 27.82 7.17
CA ARG A 318 1.38 26.93 7.86
C ARG A 318 0.01 27.57 8.06
N THR A 319 -0.04 28.85 8.41
CA THR A 319 -1.31 29.58 8.59
C THR A 319 -2.13 29.56 7.31
N LEU A 320 -1.54 29.93 6.17
CA LEU A 320 -2.23 29.94 4.88
C LEU A 320 -2.70 28.53 4.47
N VAL A 321 -1.86 27.51 4.67
CA VAL A 321 -2.23 26.12 4.36
C VAL A 321 -3.40 25.66 5.23
N TYR A 322 -3.40 26.03 6.51
CA TYR A 322 -4.49 25.72 7.41
C TYR A 322 -5.78 26.44 7.03
N GLU A 323 -5.72 27.73 6.73
CA GLU A 323 -6.88 28.51 6.27
C GLU A 323 -7.51 27.91 5.00
N ASN A 324 -6.70 27.52 4.02
CA ASN A 324 -7.18 26.85 2.81
C ASN A 324 -7.85 25.50 3.11
N PHE A 325 -7.31 24.74 4.08
CA PHE A 325 -7.93 23.51 4.54
C PHE A 325 -9.31 23.76 5.20
N VAL A 326 -9.41 24.78 6.06
CA VAL A 326 -10.68 25.17 6.71
C VAL A 326 -11.71 25.63 5.67
N GLN A 327 -11.32 26.51 4.74
CA GLN A 327 -12.20 26.97 3.65
C GLN A 327 -12.69 25.79 2.79
N SER A 328 -11.82 24.81 2.53
CA SER A 328 -12.20 23.59 1.82
C SER A 328 -13.21 22.75 2.62
N MET A 329 -13.06 22.61 3.94
CA MET A 329 -14.06 21.91 4.77
C MET A 329 -15.42 22.59 4.68
N ILE A 330 -15.47 23.91 4.88
CA ILE A 330 -16.72 24.68 4.87
C ILE A 330 -17.37 24.62 3.48
N GLY A 331 -16.59 24.86 2.42
CA GLY A 331 -17.10 24.83 1.04
C GLY A 331 -17.64 23.48 0.58
N LEU A 332 -17.16 22.38 1.17
CA LEU A 332 -17.64 21.02 0.91
C LEU A 332 -18.80 20.60 1.86
N GLY A 333 -19.21 21.49 2.77
CA GLY A 333 -20.31 21.28 3.70
C GLY A 333 -19.95 20.47 4.95
N PHE A 334 -18.68 20.50 5.38
CA PHE A 334 -18.19 19.88 6.61
C PHE A 334 -17.92 20.91 7.73
N GLU A 335 -18.70 22.00 7.73
CA GLU A 335 -18.58 23.07 8.73
C GLU A 335 -18.84 22.55 10.15
N TYR A 336 -19.82 21.65 10.31
CA TYR A 336 -20.11 21.03 11.61
C TYR A 336 -18.89 20.27 12.16
N GLU A 337 -18.25 19.42 11.35
CA GLU A 337 -17.08 18.65 11.79
C GLU A 337 -15.91 19.54 12.17
N TYR A 338 -15.70 20.63 11.43
CA TYR A 338 -14.68 21.62 11.76
C TYR A 338 -14.97 22.33 13.08
N GLU A 339 -16.16 22.93 13.23
CA GLU A 339 -16.55 23.72 14.40
C GLU A 339 -16.56 22.88 15.69
N GLN A 340 -16.95 21.61 15.62
CA GLN A 340 -17.04 20.74 16.80
C GLN A 340 -15.71 20.07 17.15
N PHE A 341 -14.94 19.63 16.16
CA PHE A 341 -13.85 18.68 16.41
C PHE A 341 -12.45 19.21 16.12
N ILE A 342 -12.32 20.33 15.39
CA ILE A 342 -11.03 20.91 15.02
C ILE A 342 -10.85 22.29 15.66
N LYS A 343 -11.78 23.22 15.38
CA LYS A 343 -11.71 24.62 15.83
C LYS A 343 -11.46 24.80 17.34
N PRO A 344 -12.09 24.03 18.26
CA PRO A 344 -11.86 24.19 19.70
C PRO A 344 -10.42 23.88 20.14
N TYR A 345 -9.64 23.22 19.27
CA TYR A 345 -8.29 22.75 19.55
C TYR A 345 -7.24 23.36 18.61
N GLU A 346 -7.56 24.43 17.89
CA GLU A 346 -6.64 25.12 16.97
C GLU A 346 -5.32 25.53 17.61
N SER A 347 -5.36 25.95 18.88
CA SER A 347 -4.17 26.35 19.63
C SER A 347 -3.13 25.22 19.75
N TYR A 348 -3.54 23.95 19.62
CA TYR A 348 -2.65 22.79 19.67
C TYR A 348 -2.01 22.42 18.32
N LEU A 349 -2.43 23.07 17.22
CA LEU A 349 -1.87 22.81 15.89
C LEU A 349 -0.47 23.44 15.70
N ASN A 350 -0.08 24.39 16.56
CA ASN A 350 1.21 25.09 16.50
C ASN A 350 1.50 25.62 15.09
N LEU A 351 0.65 26.56 14.64
CA LEU A 351 0.76 27.18 13.31
C LEU A 351 2.00 28.09 13.19
N ASN A 352 2.55 28.55 14.32
CA ASN A 352 3.72 29.41 14.40
C ASN A 352 5.01 28.64 14.70
#